data_AF-A0A1V9X0Y7-F1
#
_entry.id   AF-A0A1V9X0Y7-F1
#
_cell.length_a   1.000
_cell.length_b   1.000
_cell.length_c   1.000
_cell.angle_alpha   90.00
_cell.angle_beta   90.00
_cell.angle_gamma   90.00
#
_symmetry.space_group_name_H-M   'P 1'
#
loop_
_entity.id
_entity.type
_entity.pdbx_description
1 polymer ?
#
loop_
_entity_poly.entity_id
_entity_poly.type
_entity_poly.pdbx_seq_one_letter_code
_entity_poly.pdbx_strand_id
1 'polypeptide(L)'
;MFQIPHSATEQQYLSALERLQQKPNAKVVVLFVRADHAEGVLRAAKELKRKYRGSLQSFDFYWIASDGWGARALSEDMQEAAEGAITIELESRRIEAFDRYMLGLKVENNERNPWFRDYWEALFECKIRNTSSEKEKTPPGNSGNNSSLPSCSANLNISSTKDGYKQENKVGKINTLAGERVSNANAPKTHKQVQFVVDAVYAMAHAIDDVRMKVCGPRGVCPRLKEVDGGLIYQALLNVSFVGKFPEMRETAAR
;
A
#
# COMPACT_ATOMS: atom_id res chain seq x y z
N MET A 1 12.41 2.19 25.60
CA MET A 1 12.19 2.25 24.14
C MET A 1 13.50 1.91 23.45
N PHE A 2 13.54 0.91 22.58
CA PHE A 2 14.72 0.56 21.79
C PHE A 2 14.57 1.17 20.39
N GLN A 3 15.62 1.79 19.88
CA GLN A 3 15.65 2.37 18.55
C GLN A 3 16.49 1.50 17.61
N ILE A 4 15.97 1.25 16.42
CA ILE A 4 16.63 0.51 15.36
C ILE A 4 17.08 1.54 14.30
N PRO A 5 18.38 1.61 13.97
CA PRO A 5 18.87 2.50 12.91
C PRO A 5 18.28 2.17 11.53
N HIS A 6 18.16 3.16 10.65
CA HIS A 6 17.68 2.95 9.28
C HIS A 6 18.56 1.95 8.50
N SER A 7 19.88 1.95 8.75
CA SER A 7 20.84 1.02 8.14
C SER A 7 21.14 -0.19 9.04
N ALA A 8 20.16 -0.64 9.83
CA ALA A 8 20.37 -1.70 10.80
C ALA A 8 20.80 -3.02 10.14
N THR A 9 21.83 -3.64 10.70
CA THR A 9 22.34 -4.95 10.28
C THR A 9 21.69 -6.10 11.05
N GLU A 10 21.85 -7.33 10.56
CA GLU A 10 21.34 -8.53 11.24
C GLU A 10 21.86 -8.66 12.68
N GLN A 11 23.14 -8.36 12.91
CA GLN A 11 23.73 -8.34 14.25
C GLN A 11 23.07 -7.33 15.18
N GLN A 12 22.63 -6.19 14.66
CA GLN A 12 21.95 -5.17 15.47
C GLN A 12 20.54 -5.61 15.87
N TYR A 13 19.81 -6.33 15.00
CA TYR A 13 18.53 -6.93 15.36
C TYR A 13 18.71 -8.02 16.45
N LEU A 14 19.68 -8.91 16.27
CA LEU A 14 20.00 -9.95 17.25
C LEU A 14 20.36 -9.34 18.61
N SER A 15 21.26 -8.36 18.64
CA SER A 15 21.66 -7.68 19.88
C SER A 15 20.48 -6.98 20.54
N ALA A 16 19.58 -6.36 19.78
CA ALA A 16 18.37 -5.73 20.33
C ALA A 16 17.46 -6.75 21.03
N LEU A 17 17.27 -7.92 20.41
CA LEU A 17 16.46 -9.00 20.95
C LEU A 17 17.09 -9.68 22.18
N GLU A 18 18.40 -9.91 22.16
CA GLU A 18 19.13 -10.44 23.33
C GLU A 18 19.02 -9.48 24.53
N ARG A 19 19.07 -8.17 24.28
CA ARG A 19 18.84 -7.14 25.32
C ARG A 19 17.40 -7.16 25.85
N LEU A 20 16.41 -7.47 25.00
CA LEU A 20 15.03 -7.65 25.46
C LEU A 20 14.89 -8.90 26.32
N GLN A 21 15.60 -9.99 25.99
CA GLN A 21 15.59 -11.23 26.74
C GLN A 21 16.14 -11.08 28.17
N GLN A 22 17.02 -10.10 28.41
CA GLN A 22 17.48 -9.75 29.76
C GLN A 22 16.36 -9.21 30.68
N LYS A 23 15.15 -8.99 30.15
CA LYS A 23 13.96 -8.56 30.89
C LYS A 23 12.96 -9.73 31.02
N PRO A 24 13.09 -10.59 32.05
CA PRO A 24 12.32 -11.84 32.13
C PRO A 24 10.79 -11.66 32.20
N ASN A 25 10.34 -10.50 32.71
CA ASN A 25 8.91 -10.16 32.83
C ASN A 25 8.32 -9.53 31.55
N ALA A 26 9.16 -9.14 30.59
CA ALA A 26 8.70 -8.54 29.34
C ALA A 26 8.45 -9.65 28.30
N LYS A 27 7.18 -10.02 28.13
CA LYS A 27 6.75 -11.03 27.15
C LYS A 27 6.16 -10.42 25.89
N VAL A 28 5.70 -9.18 25.96
CA VAL A 28 5.07 -8.47 24.84
C VAL A 28 6.02 -7.42 24.29
N VAL A 29 6.20 -7.40 22.97
CA VAL A 29 7.01 -6.42 22.25
C VAL A 29 6.13 -5.65 21.27
N VAL A 30 5.98 -4.36 21.52
CA VAL A 30 5.31 -3.44 20.58
C VAL A 30 6.32 -3.00 19.53
N LEU A 31 6.04 -3.30 18.27
CA LEU A 31 6.95 -3.08 17.16
C LEU A 31 6.42 -1.99 16.21
N PHE A 32 6.86 -0.76 16.46
CA PHE A 32 6.57 0.40 15.63
C PHE A 32 7.72 0.67 14.66
N VAL A 33 7.78 -0.12 13.60
CA VAL A 33 8.84 -0.07 12.58
C VAL A 33 8.26 -0.29 11.19
N ARG A 34 9.01 0.08 10.16
CA ARG A 34 8.67 -0.23 8.77
C ARG A 34 8.73 -1.74 8.52
N ALA A 35 8.03 -2.20 7.48
CA ALA A 35 7.96 -3.62 7.11
C ALA A 35 9.33 -4.29 6.93
N ASP A 36 10.30 -3.61 6.32
CA ASP A 36 11.65 -4.13 6.10
C ASP A 36 12.42 -4.37 7.41
N HIS A 37 12.29 -3.47 8.38
CA HIS A 37 12.84 -3.67 9.72
C HIS A 37 12.09 -4.74 10.50
N ALA A 38 10.76 -4.83 10.34
CA ALA A 38 9.96 -5.85 11.01
C ALA A 38 10.39 -7.25 10.57
N GLU A 39 10.62 -7.47 9.27
CA GLU A 39 11.18 -8.72 8.75
C GLU A 39 12.57 -9.01 9.34
N GLY A 40 13.46 -8.01 9.42
CA GLY A 40 14.77 -8.17 10.04
C GLY A 40 14.70 -8.59 11.51
N VAL A 41 13.78 -8.00 12.29
CA VAL A 41 13.53 -8.36 13.69
C VAL A 41 12.94 -9.76 13.81
N LEU A 42 11.95 -10.11 12.99
CA LEU A 42 11.33 -11.44 13.00
C LEU A 42 12.33 -12.53 12.59
N ARG A 43 13.21 -12.26 11.64
CA ARG A 43 14.30 -13.16 11.24
C ARG A 43 15.26 -13.41 12.40
N ALA A 44 15.71 -12.34 13.06
CA ALA A 44 16.57 -12.44 14.23
C ALA A 44 15.87 -13.20 15.38
N ALA A 45 14.57 -12.99 15.57
CA ALA A 45 13.79 -13.71 16.57
C ALA A 45 13.69 -15.20 16.27
N LYS A 46 13.47 -15.56 15.00
CA LYS A 46 13.50 -16.95 14.53
C LYS A 46 14.85 -17.61 14.80
N GLU A 47 15.93 -16.91 14.51
CA GLU A 47 17.29 -17.41 14.75
C GLU A 47 17.56 -17.65 16.24
N LEU A 48 17.19 -16.71 17.11
CA LEU A 48 17.35 -16.85 18.56
C LEU A 48 16.46 -17.96 19.13
N LYS A 49 15.21 -18.08 18.65
CA LYS A 49 14.30 -19.19 19.02
C LYS A 49 14.91 -20.55 18.67
N ARG A 50 15.55 -20.66 17.50
CA ARG A 50 16.28 -21.88 17.11
C ARG A 50 17.52 -22.11 17.98
N LYS A 51 18.31 -21.07 18.26
CA LYS A 51 19.53 -21.13 19.08
C LYS A 51 19.26 -21.60 20.51
N TYR A 52 18.17 -21.15 21.11
CA TYR A 52 17.79 -21.49 22.49
C TYR A 52 16.76 -22.64 22.59
N ARG A 53 16.48 -23.35 21.49
CA ARG A 53 15.55 -24.49 21.51
C ARG A 53 16.06 -25.57 22.46
N GLY A 54 15.25 -25.94 23.45
CA GLY A 54 15.63 -26.92 24.49
C GLY A 54 16.37 -26.34 25.70
N SER A 55 16.59 -25.02 25.73
CA SER A 55 17.03 -24.29 26.92
C SER A 55 15.88 -24.07 27.91
N LEU A 56 16.17 -23.96 29.21
CA LEU A 56 15.21 -23.47 30.21
C LEU A 56 14.75 -22.02 29.94
N GLN A 57 15.54 -21.25 29.18
CA GLN A 57 15.14 -19.92 28.71
C GLN A 57 14.34 -20.03 27.42
N SER A 58 13.00 -19.95 27.55
CA SER A 58 12.12 -19.82 26.39
C SER A 58 12.25 -18.41 25.78
N PHE A 59 12.42 -18.39 24.46
CA PHE A 59 12.47 -17.17 23.65
C PHE A 59 11.11 -17.00 22.95
N ASP A 60 10.10 -16.64 23.75
CA ASP A 60 8.72 -16.47 23.29
C ASP A 60 8.27 -15.02 23.53
N PHE A 61 8.35 -14.21 22.48
CA PHE A 61 7.77 -12.87 22.46
C PHE A 61 6.41 -12.89 21.76
N TYR A 62 5.46 -12.15 22.32
CA TYR A 62 4.22 -11.80 21.66
C TYR A 62 4.38 -10.44 20.99
N TRP A 63 4.09 -10.37 19.69
CA TRP A 63 4.25 -9.15 18.92
C TRP A 63 2.97 -8.34 18.90
N ILE A 64 3.09 -7.03 19.11
CA ILE A 64 2.04 -6.07 18.73
C ILE A 64 2.56 -5.28 17.54
N ALA A 65 1.94 -5.51 16.38
CA ALA A 65 2.30 -4.91 15.11
C ALA A 65 1.63 -3.55 14.90
N SER A 66 2.36 -2.65 14.26
CA SER A 66 1.76 -1.45 13.65
C SER A 66 1.13 -1.79 12.30
N ASP A 67 0.26 -0.91 11.81
CA ASP A 67 -0.37 -0.98 10.49
C ASP A 67 0.66 -1.05 9.33
N GLY A 68 1.87 -0.53 9.57
CA GLY A 68 2.97 -0.54 8.61
C GLY A 68 3.46 -1.93 8.20
N TRP A 69 3.32 -2.94 9.06
CA TRP A 69 3.79 -4.31 8.78
C TRP A 69 2.77 -5.40 9.13
N GLY A 70 1.88 -5.16 10.10
CA GLY A 70 0.87 -6.12 10.53
C GLY A 70 -0.21 -6.41 9.48
N ALA A 71 -0.43 -5.49 8.53
CA ALA A 71 -1.39 -5.62 7.44
C ALA A 71 -0.79 -6.17 6.13
N ARG A 72 0.51 -6.51 6.12
CA ARG A 72 1.23 -6.99 4.93
C ARG A 72 1.37 -8.50 4.98
N ALA A 73 1.33 -9.12 3.79
CA ALA A 73 1.74 -10.51 3.67
C ALA A 73 3.21 -10.59 4.05
N LEU A 74 3.48 -11.19 5.21
CA LEU A 74 4.83 -11.57 5.60
C LEU A 74 5.30 -12.69 4.67
N SER A 75 6.60 -12.73 4.38
CA SER A 75 7.19 -13.87 3.70
C SER A 75 6.87 -15.16 4.46
N GLU A 76 6.68 -16.27 3.72
CA GLU A 76 6.29 -17.56 4.29
C GLU A 76 7.23 -17.99 5.43
N ASP A 77 8.53 -17.72 5.26
CA ASP A 77 9.54 -18.02 6.26
C ASP A 77 9.37 -17.26 7.59
N MET A 78 8.76 -16.08 7.57
CA MET A 78 8.59 -15.22 8.74
C MET A 78 7.25 -15.45 9.47
N GLN A 79 6.32 -16.19 8.87
CA GLN A 79 5.02 -16.49 9.47
C GLN A 79 5.16 -17.24 10.79
N GLU A 80 6.09 -18.20 10.88
CA GLU A 80 6.39 -18.94 12.11
C GLU A 80 6.86 -18.02 13.24
N ALA A 81 7.66 -17.00 12.91
CA ALA A 81 8.17 -16.06 13.91
C ALA A 81 7.12 -15.04 14.36
N ALA A 82 6.18 -14.72 13.48
CA ALA A 82 5.09 -13.77 13.70
C ALA A 82 3.79 -14.42 14.18
N GLU A 83 3.76 -15.75 14.34
CA GLU A 83 2.58 -16.47 14.82
C GLU A 83 2.13 -15.92 16.18
N GLY A 84 0.82 -15.67 16.31
CA GLY A 84 0.24 -15.08 17.51
C GLY A 84 0.45 -13.56 17.63
N ALA A 85 1.07 -12.90 16.64
CA ALA A 85 1.16 -11.45 16.61
C ALA A 85 -0.23 -10.81 16.52
N ILE A 86 -0.44 -9.77 17.32
CA ILE A 86 -1.61 -8.91 17.26
C ILE A 86 -1.33 -7.80 16.25
N THR A 87 -2.15 -7.69 15.22
CA THR A 87 -2.00 -6.68 14.17
C THR A 87 -3.18 -5.72 14.15
N ILE A 88 -2.90 -4.48 13.77
CA ILE A 88 -3.89 -3.42 13.60
C ILE A 88 -3.93 -3.10 12.11
N GLU A 89 -5.13 -3.11 11.53
CA GLU A 89 -5.34 -2.68 10.16
C GLU A 89 -6.34 -1.53 10.09
N LEU A 90 -6.03 -0.55 9.25
CA LEU A 90 -6.97 0.53 8.96
C LEU A 90 -8.14 -0.01 8.12
N GLU A 91 -9.36 0.37 8.50
CA GLU A 91 -10.55 0.11 7.68
C GLU A 91 -10.43 0.84 6.34
N SER A 92 -10.69 0.15 5.24
CA SER A 92 -10.76 0.77 3.93
C SER A 92 -11.81 0.08 3.07
N ARG A 93 -12.59 0.87 2.35
CA ARG A 93 -13.68 0.37 1.50
C ARG A 93 -13.28 0.43 0.04
N ARG A 94 -13.70 -0.61 -0.68
CA ARG A 94 -13.56 -0.68 -2.13
C ARG A 94 -14.45 0.38 -2.79
N ILE A 95 -13.87 1.15 -3.71
CA ILE A 95 -14.59 2.15 -4.49
C ILE A 95 -14.87 1.59 -5.89
N GLU A 96 -16.08 1.06 -6.12
CA GLU A 96 -16.44 0.42 -7.39
C GLU A 96 -16.31 1.36 -8.60
N ALA A 97 -16.62 2.64 -8.44
CA ALA A 97 -16.47 3.64 -9.49
C ALA A 97 -15.00 3.79 -9.91
N PHE A 98 -14.06 3.67 -8.97
CA PHE A 98 -12.63 3.74 -9.23
C PHE A 98 -12.14 2.47 -9.93
N ASP A 99 -12.72 1.30 -9.61
CA ASP A 99 -12.44 0.07 -10.38
C ASP A 99 -12.86 0.19 -11.83
N ARG A 100 -14.10 0.65 -12.08
CA ARG A 100 -14.58 0.84 -13.45
C ARG A 100 -13.70 1.82 -14.23
N TYR A 101 -13.24 2.89 -13.57
CA TYR A 101 -12.31 3.84 -14.16
C TYR A 101 -10.96 3.16 -14.48
N MET A 102 -10.30 2.56 -13.50
CA MET A 102 -8.97 1.95 -13.65
C MET A 102 -8.95 0.80 -14.67
N LEU A 103 -9.94 -0.10 -14.61
CA LEU A 103 -10.03 -1.25 -15.53
C LEU A 103 -10.44 -0.86 -16.96
N GLY A 104 -10.99 0.35 -17.14
CA GLY A 104 -11.31 0.92 -18.45
C GLY A 104 -10.14 1.64 -19.13
N LEU A 105 -9.03 1.85 -18.42
CA LEU A 105 -7.86 2.54 -18.97
C LEU A 105 -7.12 1.65 -19.96
N LYS A 106 -6.72 2.26 -21.08
CA LYS A 106 -5.83 1.71 -22.09
C LYS A 106 -4.80 2.77 -22.47
N VAL A 107 -3.73 2.33 -23.12
CA VAL A 107 -2.66 3.24 -23.56
C VAL A 107 -3.22 4.32 -24.50
N GLU A 108 -4.21 3.96 -25.33
CA GLU A 108 -4.78 4.85 -26.35
C GLU A 108 -5.75 5.90 -25.78
N ASN A 109 -6.30 5.67 -24.59
CA ASN A 109 -7.32 6.56 -24.00
C ASN A 109 -6.82 7.34 -22.76
N ASN A 110 -5.55 7.17 -22.38
CA ASN A 110 -4.98 7.76 -21.17
C ASN A 110 -3.71 8.58 -21.46
N GLU A 111 -3.81 9.57 -22.33
CA GLU A 111 -2.70 10.47 -22.66
C GLU A 111 -2.39 11.47 -21.54
N ARG A 112 -3.32 11.66 -20.59
CA ARG A 112 -3.15 12.58 -19.46
C ARG A 112 -2.04 12.15 -18.49
N ASN A 113 -1.84 10.85 -18.31
CA ASN A 113 -0.83 10.32 -17.40
C ASN A 113 0.45 9.95 -18.16
N PRO A 114 1.53 10.74 -18.03
CA PRO A 114 2.75 10.52 -18.81
C PRO A 114 3.47 9.20 -18.47
N TRP A 115 3.25 8.67 -17.27
CA TRP A 115 3.85 7.40 -16.82
C TRP A 115 3.02 6.17 -17.17
N PHE A 116 1.85 6.34 -17.78
CA PHE A 116 0.94 5.21 -18.02
C PHE A 116 1.50 4.20 -19.04
N ARG A 117 2.28 4.68 -20.01
CA ARG A 117 3.00 3.82 -20.96
C ARG A 117 4.01 2.92 -20.22
N ASP A 118 4.84 3.50 -19.37
CA ASP A 118 5.85 2.75 -18.62
C ASP A 118 5.19 1.74 -17.67
N TYR A 119 4.10 2.14 -17.01
CA TYR A 119 3.28 1.25 -16.20
C TYR A 119 2.76 0.06 -17.02
N TRP A 120 2.22 0.30 -18.22
CA TRP A 120 1.70 -0.75 -19.09
C TRP A 120 2.79 -1.73 -19.55
N GLU A 121 3.94 -1.21 -19.99
CA GLU A 121 5.08 -2.02 -20.41
C GLU A 121 5.64 -2.87 -19.27
N ALA A 122 5.70 -2.31 -18.05
CA ALA A 122 6.13 -3.04 -16.86
C ALA A 122 5.10 -4.10 -16.42
N LEU A 123 3.80 -3.80 -16.54
CA LEU A 123 2.73 -4.70 -16.10
C LEU A 123 2.60 -5.95 -16.99
N PHE A 124 2.83 -5.79 -18.30
CA PHE A 124 2.68 -6.85 -19.30
C PHE A 124 4.00 -7.37 -19.84
N GLU A 125 5.13 -6.86 -19.35
CA GLU A 125 6.48 -7.22 -19.80
C GLU A 125 6.62 -7.15 -21.33
N CYS A 126 6.19 -6.03 -21.92
CA CYS A 126 6.16 -5.82 -23.37
C CYS A 126 6.56 -4.39 -23.75
N LYS A 127 6.81 -4.14 -25.04
CA LYS A 127 7.11 -2.80 -25.58
C LYS A 127 6.02 -2.30 -26.52
N ILE A 128 5.57 -1.07 -26.32
CA ILE A 128 4.54 -0.43 -27.17
C ILE A 128 5.24 0.24 -28.34
N ARG A 129 5.12 -0.33 -29.55
CA ARG A 129 5.70 0.27 -30.76
C ARG A 129 4.93 1.53 -31.16
N ASN A 130 5.61 2.66 -31.25
CA ASN A 130 5.03 3.88 -31.81
C ASN A 130 4.84 3.69 -33.32
N THR A 131 3.61 3.80 -33.80
CA THR A 131 3.30 3.74 -35.24
C THR A 131 3.67 5.01 -36.02
N SER A 132 4.42 5.95 -35.42
CA SER A 132 4.66 7.28 -35.99
C SER A 132 6.14 7.67 -36.20
N SER A 133 7.13 6.78 -36.02
CA SER A 133 8.51 7.02 -36.46
C SER A 133 9.30 5.71 -36.52
N GLU A 134 9.26 5.03 -37.67
CA GLU A 134 10.33 4.17 -38.23
C GLU A 134 9.78 3.44 -39.46
N LYS A 135 9.77 4.14 -40.61
CA LYS A 135 9.96 3.47 -41.90
C LYS A 135 11.48 3.34 -42.11
N GLU A 136 12.15 2.51 -41.33
CA GLU A 136 13.48 2.04 -41.70
C GLU A 136 13.39 0.59 -42.18
N LYS A 137 13.66 0.44 -43.48
CA LYS A 137 13.89 -0.85 -44.12
C LYS A 137 15.09 -1.50 -43.44
N THR A 138 14.94 -2.65 -42.82
CA THR A 138 16.09 -3.51 -42.49
C THR A 138 16.06 -4.77 -43.37
N PRO A 139 17.19 -5.16 -44.01
CA PRO A 139 17.30 -6.39 -44.80
C PRO A 139 17.31 -7.65 -43.91
N PRO A 140 17.18 -8.86 -44.49
CA PRO A 140 17.15 -10.10 -43.73
C PRO A 140 18.57 -10.52 -43.33
N GLY A 141 18.77 -10.79 -42.04
CA GLY A 141 19.91 -11.58 -41.56
C GLY A 141 20.55 -11.05 -40.29
N ASN A 142 20.26 -11.68 -39.14
CA ASN A 142 21.15 -12.62 -38.45
C ASN A 142 20.85 -12.72 -36.94
N SER A 143 20.96 -13.95 -36.46
CA SER A 143 20.78 -14.41 -35.09
C SER A 143 21.70 -13.70 -34.10
N GLY A 144 21.13 -13.25 -32.99
CA GLY A 144 21.83 -12.77 -31.81
C GLY A 144 20.81 -12.62 -30.67
N ASN A 145 20.94 -13.43 -29.62
CA ASN A 145 20.08 -13.41 -28.44
C ASN A 145 20.29 -12.10 -27.66
N ASN A 146 19.58 -11.05 -28.06
CA ASN A 146 19.29 -9.90 -27.22
C ASN A 146 17.85 -10.07 -26.75
N SER A 147 17.62 -10.16 -25.44
CA SER A 147 16.31 -10.28 -24.83
C SER A 147 15.50 -8.99 -25.05
N SER A 148 15.01 -8.81 -26.28
CA SER A 148 14.08 -7.76 -26.65
C SER A 148 12.68 -8.22 -26.24
N LEU A 149 12.05 -7.43 -25.37
CA LEU A 149 10.69 -7.69 -24.92
C LEU A 149 9.75 -7.69 -26.14
N PRO A 150 8.72 -8.58 -26.16
CA PRO A 150 7.79 -8.67 -27.27
C PRO A 150 6.97 -7.38 -27.41
N SER A 151 6.41 -7.16 -28.61
CA SER A 151 5.46 -6.06 -28.82
C SER A 151 4.18 -6.30 -28.02
N CYS A 152 3.65 -5.26 -27.39
CA CYS A 152 2.38 -5.36 -26.66
C CYS A 152 1.21 -5.66 -27.60
N SER A 153 0.33 -6.59 -27.20
CA SER A 153 -0.88 -6.92 -27.97
C SER A 153 -1.99 -5.88 -27.71
N ALA A 154 -2.79 -5.58 -28.74
CA ALA A 154 -3.87 -4.58 -28.68
C ALA A 154 -5.07 -5.01 -27.80
N ASN A 155 -5.19 -6.30 -27.48
CA ASN A 155 -6.25 -6.85 -26.62
C ASN A 155 -5.85 -6.97 -25.14
N LEU A 156 -4.66 -6.48 -24.75
CA LEU A 156 -4.25 -6.47 -23.36
C LEU A 156 -5.20 -5.61 -22.52
N ASN A 157 -5.50 -6.08 -21.32
CA ASN A 157 -6.33 -5.38 -20.35
C ASN A 157 -5.72 -5.60 -18.96
N ILE A 158 -5.75 -4.55 -18.13
CA ILE A 158 -5.28 -4.59 -16.74
C ILE A 158 -5.99 -5.70 -15.94
N SER A 159 -7.24 -6.03 -16.27
CA SER A 159 -7.96 -7.15 -15.67
C SER A 159 -7.37 -8.54 -15.98
N SER A 160 -6.57 -8.66 -17.04
CA SER A 160 -6.10 -9.94 -17.58
C SER A 160 -4.83 -10.46 -16.92
N THR A 161 -4.21 -9.68 -16.03
CA THR A 161 -2.96 -10.05 -15.33
C THR A 161 -3.19 -10.33 -13.85
N LYS A 162 -2.48 -11.32 -13.31
CA LYS A 162 -2.49 -11.67 -11.88
C LYS A 162 -1.89 -10.54 -11.01
N ASP A 163 -0.99 -9.74 -11.58
CA ASP A 163 -0.41 -8.54 -10.96
C ASP A 163 -1.16 -7.26 -11.33
N GLY A 164 -2.34 -7.42 -11.92
CA GLY A 164 -3.23 -6.33 -12.30
C GLY A 164 -3.73 -5.51 -11.12
N TYR A 165 -4.34 -4.39 -11.46
CA TYR A 165 -4.98 -3.52 -10.50
C TYR A 165 -6.08 -4.25 -9.71
N LYS A 166 -6.02 -4.14 -8.38
CA LYS A 166 -7.04 -4.61 -7.46
C LYS A 166 -7.13 -3.66 -6.25
N GLN A 167 -8.35 -3.32 -5.82
CA GLN A 167 -8.59 -2.60 -4.57
C GLN A 167 -8.83 -3.55 -3.41
N GLU A 168 -8.38 -3.15 -2.21
CA GLU A 168 -8.74 -3.85 -0.98
C GLU A 168 -10.11 -3.39 -0.48
N ASN A 169 -10.80 -4.32 0.20
CA ASN A 169 -11.92 -4.01 1.05
C ASN A 169 -11.59 -4.63 2.41
N LYS A 170 -11.30 -3.79 3.39
CA LYS A 170 -10.85 -4.17 4.73
C LYS A 170 -11.82 -3.63 5.76
N VAL A 171 -12.26 -4.52 6.64
CA VAL A 171 -12.94 -4.13 7.87
C VAL A 171 -11.84 -3.85 8.89
N GLY A 172 -11.85 -2.69 9.53
CA GLY A 172 -10.90 -2.36 10.59
C GLY A 172 -11.04 -3.36 11.72
N LYS A 173 -10.02 -4.19 11.93
CA LYS A 173 -10.03 -5.25 12.94
C LYS A 173 -8.68 -5.38 13.60
N ILE A 174 -8.71 -5.70 14.89
CA ILE A 174 -7.57 -6.27 15.59
C ILE A 174 -7.55 -7.75 15.19
N ASN A 175 -6.50 -8.16 14.50
CA ASN A 175 -6.33 -9.53 14.05
C ASN A 175 -5.20 -10.19 14.83
N THR A 176 -5.31 -11.50 15.03
CA THR A 176 -4.18 -12.32 15.46
C THR A 176 -3.71 -13.12 14.27
N LEU A 177 -2.41 -13.09 13.97
CA LEU A 177 -1.84 -13.96 12.95
C LEU A 177 -1.95 -15.42 13.43
N ALA A 178 -2.98 -16.12 12.96
CA ALA A 178 -3.10 -17.55 13.15
C ALA A 178 -2.07 -18.26 12.27
N GLY A 179 -1.51 -19.39 12.73
CA GLY A 179 -0.64 -20.27 11.93
C GLY A 179 -1.32 -20.92 10.72
N GLU A 180 -2.53 -20.48 10.35
CA GLU A 180 -3.14 -20.83 9.07
C GLU A 180 -2.47 -20.04 7.95
N ARG A 181 -2.10 -20.75 6.87
CA ARG A 181 -1.54 -20.22 5.62
C ARG A 181 -2.48 -19.19 4.98
N VAL A 182 -2.53 -17.97 5.50
CA VAL A 182 -3.32 -16.89 4.91
C VAL A 182 -2.41 -16.09 3.98
N SER A 183 -2.77 -16.16 2.69
CA SER A 183 -2.21 -15.46 1.53
C SER A 183 -0.78 -15.83 1.11
N ASN A 184 -0.74 -16.79 0.18
CA ASN A 184 0.27 -17.00 -0.87
C ASN A 184 1.13 -15.74 -1.12
N ALA A 185 2.46 -15.87 -1.10
CA ALA A 185 3.39 -14.80 -1.49
C ALA A 185 3.14 -14.26 -2.92
N ASN A 186 2.34 -14.99 -3.72
CA ASN A 186 1.81 -14.59 -5.02
C ASN A 186 0.41 -13.94 -4.97
N ALA A 187 -0.03 -13.45 -3.81
CA ALA A 187 -1.29 -12.71 -3.71
C ALA A 187 -1.17 -11.42 -4.55
N PRO A 188 -2.17 -11.12 -5.41
CA PRO A 188 -2.14 -9.92 -6.25
C PRO A 188 -1.81 -8.68 -5.43
N LYS A 189 -0.87 -7.86 -5.90
CA LYS A 189 -0.52 -6.58 -5.27
C LYS A 189 -1.76 -5.70 -5.23
N THR A 190 -2.40 -5.64 -4.06
CA THR A 190 -3.66 -4.93 -3.90
C THR A 190 -3.38 -3.53 -3.37
N HIS A 191 -4.01 -2.51 -3.96
CA HIS A 191 -3.84 -1.13 -3.56
C HIS A 191 -4.63 -0.87 -2.26
N LYS A 192 -3.89 -0.76 -1.15
CA LYS A 192 -4.45 -0.82 0.21
C LYS A 192 -5.14 0.46 0.70
N GLN A 193 -5.15 1.54 -0.09
CA GLN A 193 -5.40 2.89 0.44
C GLN A 193 -6.13 3.85 -0.51
N VAL A 194 -6.80 3.33 -1.56
CA VAL A 194 -7.50 4.20 -2.53
C VAL A 194 -8.51 5.12 -1.85
N GLN A 195 -9.30 4.61 -0.90
CA GLN A 195 -10.26 5.42 -0.17
C GLN A 195 -9.61 6.64 0.49
N PHE A 196 -8.50 6.47 1.21
CA PHE A 196 -7.84 7.59 1.90
C PHE A 196 -7.35 8.66 0.92
N VAL A 197 -6.87 8.26 -0.25
CA VAL A 197 -6.48 9.20 -1.31
C VAL A 197 -7.69 9.96 -1.84
N VAL A 198 -8.81 9.26 -2.07
CA VAL A 198 -10.06 9.88 -2.52
C VAL A 198 -10.58 10.86 -1.47
N ASP A 199 -10.65 10.44 -0.20
CA ASP A 199 -11.13 11.28 0.90
C ASP A 199 -10.24 12.52 1.09
N ALA A 200 -8.92 12.41 0.93
CA ALA A 200 -8.01 13.56 0.98
C ALA A 200 -8.31 14.58 -0.14
N VAL A 201 -8.60 14.12 -1.35
CA VAL A 201 -8.98 14.99 -2.47
C VAL A 201 -10.34 15.65 -2.22
N TYR A 202 -11.31 14.90 -1.68
CA TYR A 202 -12.62 15.46 -1.32
C TYR A 202 -12.52 16.47 -0.17
N ALA A 203 -11.69 16.23 0.84
CA ALA A 203 -11.44 17.18 1.91
C ALA A 203 -10.94 18.52 1.37
N MET A 204 -9.98 18.49 0.43
CA MET A 204 -9.51 19.69 -0.25
C MET A 204 -10.61 20.36 -1.08
N ALA A 205 -11.40 19.58 -1.82
CA ALA A 205 -12.52 20.11 -2.60
C ALA A 205 -13.56 20.82 -1.73
N HIS A 206 -13.93 20.24 -0.58
CA HIS A 206 -14.85 20.84 0.38
C HIS A 206 -14.28 22.13 0.98
N ALA A 207 -13.00 22.13 1.38
CA ALA A 207 -12.35 23.35 1.88
C ALA A 207 -12.36 24.48 0.83
N ILE A 208 -12.06 24.16 -0.43
CA ILE A 208 -12.09 25.14 -1.53
C ILE A 208 -13.52 25.63 -1.77
N ASP A 209 -14.53 24.77 -1.70
CA ASP A 209 -15.92 25.17 -1.88
C ASP A 209 -16.41 26.09 -0.73
N ASP A 210 -16.01 25.82 0.50
CA ASP A 210 -16.29 26.68 1.66
C ASP A 210 -15.67 28.07 1.49
N VAL A 211 -14.41 28.12 1.05
CA VAL A 211 -13.72 29.37 0.73
C VAL A 211 -14.42 30.10 -0.42
N ARG A 212 -14.78 29.39 -1.50
CA ARG A 212 -15.53 29.93 -2.63
C ARG A 212 -16.85 30.51 -2.18
N MET A 213 -17.60 29.80 -1.34
CA MET A 213 -18.88 30.27 -0.80
C MET A 213 -18.72 31.52 0.07
N LYS A 214 -17.68 31.58 0.92
CA LYS A 214 -17.39 32.76 1.75
C LYS A 214 -16.99 33.98 0.93
N VAL A 215 -16.21 33.80 -0.15
CA VAL A 215 -15.64 34.91 -0.93
C VAL A 215 -16.57 35.35 -2.06
N CYS A 216 -17.21 34.41 -2.74
CA CYS A 216 -17.97 34.63 -3.97
C CYS A 216 -19.48 34.36 -3.83
N GLY A 217 -19.92 33.73 -2.75
CA GLY A 217 -21.31 33.35 -2.54
C GLY A 217 -21.80 32.27 -3.53
N PRO A 218 -23.13 32.16 -3.74
CA PRO A 218 -23.71 31.08 -4.56
C PRO A 218 -23.49 31.25 -6.07
N ARG A 219 -22.92 32.38 -6.52
CA ARG A 219 -22.73 32.69 -7.95
C ARG A 219 -21.54 31.95 -8.60
N GLY A 220 -20.94 30.99 -7.91
CA GLY A 220 -19.80 30.22 -8.39
C GLY A 220 -18.46 30.87 -8.06
N VAL A 221 -17.55 30.92 -9.03
CA VAL A 221 -16.19 31.47 -8.90
C VAL A 221 -16.16 32.93 -9.32
N CYS A 222 -15.42 33.76 -8.59
CA CYS A 222 -15.30 35.20 -8.82
C CYS A 222 -13.83 35.65 -8.80
N PRO A 223 -13.49 36.84 -9.36
CA PRO A 223 -12.11 37.33 -9.41
C PRO A 223 -11.41 37.40 -8.05
N ARG A 224 -12.16 37.69 -6.97
CA ARG A 224 -11.65 37.75 -5.60
C ARG A 224 -11.07 36.42 -5.11
N LEU A 225 -11.47 35.29 -5.70
CA LEU A 225 -10.92 33.98 -5.34
C LEU A 225 -9.44 33.86 -5.73
N LYS A 226 -8.96 34.64 -6.71
CA LYS A 226 -7.55 34.66 -7.13
C LYS A 226 -6.61 35.27 -6.08
N GLU A 227 -7.15 36.10 -5.21
CA GLU A 227 -6.41 36.86 -4.19
C GLU A 227 -6.51 36.20 -2.81
N VAL A 228 -7.11 35.00 -2.72
CA VAL A 228 -7.24 34.31 -1.44
C VAL A 228 -5.87 33.86 -0.93
N ASP A 229 -5.56 34.27 0.30
CA ASP A 229 -4.38 33.81 1.02
C ASP A 229 -4.53 32.34 1.47
N GLY A 230 -3.41 31.62 1.50
CA GLY A 230 -3.32 30.24 1.95
C GLY A 230 -3.79 30.04 3.39
N GLY A 231 -3.72 31.06 4.24
CA GLY A 231 -4.25 31.03 5.61
C GLY A 231 -5.75 30.76 5.66
N LEU A 232 -6.53 31.31 4.72
CA LEU A 232 -7.98 31.08 4.68
C LEU A 232 -8.32 29.64 4.25
N ILE A 233 -7.56 29.09 3.31
CA ILE A 233 -7.69 27.68 2.87
C ILE A 233 -7.29 26.74 4.00
N TYR A 234 -6.20 27.04 4.72
CA TYR A 234 -5.76 26.26 5.88
C TYR A 234 -6.83 26.21 6.98
N GLN A 235 -7.43 27.36 7.31
CA GLN A 235 -8.53 27.42 8.28
C GLN A 235 -9.79 26.68 7.81
N ALA A 236 -10.06 26.67 6.50
CA ALA A 236 -11.14 25.87 5.94
C ALA A 236 -10.85 24.37 6.07
N LEU A 237 -9.62 23.94 5.74
CA LEU A 237 -9.18 22.55 5.86
C LEU A 237 -9.26 22.03 7.31
N LEU A 238 -8.91 22.84 8.31
CA LEU A 238 -9.01 22.46 9.72
C LEU A 238 -10.44 22.20 10.20
N ASN A 239 -11.43 22.83 9.55
CA ASN A 239 -12.84 22.76 9.93
C ASN A 239 -13.70 21.97 8.92
N VAL A 240 -13.07 21.31 7.95
CA VAL A 240 -13.78 20.50 6.97
C VAL A 240 -14.49 19.34 7.67
N SER A 241 -15.77 19.20 7.36
CA SER A 241 -16.58 18.06 7.76
C SER A 241 -17.43 17.61 6.58
N PHE A 242 -17.28 16.35 6.20
CA PHE A 242 -18.07 15.75 5.14
C PHE A 242 -18.22 14.26 5.41
N VAL A 243 -19.30 13.69 4.86
CA VAL A 243 -19.46 12.24 4.80
C VAL A 243 -18.72 11.78 3.56
N GLY A 244 -17.68 10.97 3.73
CA GLY A 244 -17.01 10.32 2.60
C GLY A 244 -18.05 9.59 1.75
N LYS A 245 -17.94 9.63 0.42
CA LYS A 245 -18.96 9.11 -0.52
C LYS A 245 -19.21 7.60 -0.45
N PHE A 246 -18.51 6.90 0.43
CA PHE A 246 -18.64 5.47 0.68
C PHE A 246 -18.89 5.22 2.18
N PRO A 247 -19.94 5.84 2.77
CA PRO A 247 -20.21 5.65 4.18
C PRO A 247 -20.57 4.19 4.45
N GLU A 248 -20.33 3.77 5.69
CA GLU A 248 -20.85 2.52 6.22
C GLU A 248 -22.30 2.32 5.76
N MET A 249 -22.57 1.24 5.02
CA MET A 249 -23.92 0.67 5.10
C MET A 249 -24.07 0.32 6.56
N ARG A 250 -24.77 1.18 7.33
CA ARG A 250 -25.26 0.85 8.65
C ARG A 250 -25.78 -0.57 8.55
N GLU A 251 -25.21 -1.49 9.32
CA GLU A 251 -25.95 -2.70 9.66
C GLU A 251 -27.30 -2.18 10.17
N THR A 252 -28.33 -2.33 9.35
CA THR A 252 -29.68 -2.41 9.86
C THR A 252 -29.65 -3.62 10.77
N ALA A 253 -29.31 -3.37 12.04
CA ALA A 253 -29.67 -4.22 13.15
C ALA A 253 -31.19 -4.36 13.04
N ALA A 254 -31.61 -5.47 12.46
CA ALA A 254 -32.98 -5.92 12.53
C ALA A 254 -33.32 -5.98 14.02
N ARG A 255 -34.30 -5.15 14.40
CA ARG A 255 -35.04 -5.31 15.65
C ARG A 255 -35.86 -6.57 15.60
#